data_AF-A0A2V3JKW8-F1
#
_entry.id   AF-A0A2V3JKW8-F1
#
_cell.length_a   1.000
_cell.length_b   1.000
_cell.length_c   1.000
_cell.angle_alpha   90.00
_cell.angle_beta   90.00
_cell.angle_gamma   90.00
#
_symmetry.space_group_name_H-M   'P 1'
#
loop_
_entity.id
_entity.type
_entity.pdbx_description
1 polymer ?
#
loop_
_entity_poly.entity_id
_entity_poly.type
_entity_poly.pdbx_seq_one_letter_code
_entity_poly.pdbx_strand_id
1 'polypeptide(L)' 'MDKMMVMGGKGGVGKTTVTVNLALTLAARGYEVGIIDADIHGPDVPKMLGIEDEHPEVSVGRISPVFIPMV' A
#
# COMPACT_ATOMS: atom_id res chain seq x y z
N MET A 1 5.83 -3.99 -16.23
CA MET A 1 5.25 -3.65 -14.92
C MET A 1 5.78 -4.66 -13.94
N ASP A 2 6.72 -4.25 -13.10
CA ASP A 2 7.39 -5.15 -12.17
C ASP A 2 6.51 -5.38 -10.94
N LYS A 3 6.50 -6.61 -10.44
CA LYS A 3 5.65 -7.02 -9.32
C LYS A 3 6.55 -7.54 -8.21
N MET A 4 6.41 -6.97 -7.02
CA MET A 4 7.10 -7.41 -5.81
C MET A 4 6.05 -7.85 -4.79
N MET A 5 6.30 -8.98 -4.13
CA MET A 5 5.43 -9.50 -3.08
C MET A 5 6.20 -9.56 -1.78
N VAL A 6 5.64 -8.94 -0.74
CA VAL A 6 6.17 -9.00 0.63
C VAL A 6 5.32 -9.98 1.42
N MET A 7 5.92 -11.08 1.85
CA MET A 7 5.25 -12.15 2.60
C MET A 7 5.95 -12.39 3.93
N GLY A 8 5.24 -12.99 4.89
CA GLY A 8 5.80 -13.35 6.19
C GLY A 8 4.99 -14.45 6.86
N GLY A 9 5.67 -15.31 7.63
CA GLY A 9 5.07 -16.53 8.19
C GLY A 9 4.21 -16.35 9.44
N LYS A 10 4.14 -15.13 10.01
CA LYS A 10 3.38 -14.81 11.24
C LYS A 10 2.87 -13.37 11.20
N GLY A 11 1.87 -13.05 12.03
CA GLY A 11 1.46 -11.67 12.30
C GLY A 11 2.56 -10.88 13.01
N GLY A 12 2.63 -9.56 12.78
CA GLY A 12 3.57 -8.67 13.48
C GLY A 12 5.03 -8.72 13.04
N VAL A 13 5.39 -9.48 11.99
CA VAL A 13 6.78 -9.57 11.48
C VAL A 13 7.25 -8.35 10.67
N GLY A 14 6.43 -7.29 10.58
CA GLY A 14 6.79 -6.04 9.90
C GLY A 14 6.53 -6.00 8.38
N LYS A 15 5.70 -6.90 7.83
CA LYS A 15 5.40 -6.95 6.39
C LYS A 15 4.94 -5.58 5.86
N THR A 16 3.92 -5.00 6.47
CA THR A 16 3.35 -3.72 6.06
C THR A 16 4.36 -2.58 6.17
N THR A 17 5.16 -2.58 7.24
CA THR A 17 6.23 -1.60 7.45
C THR A 17 7.25 -1.64 6.32
N VAL A 18 7.68 -2.82 5.91
CA VAL A 18 8.61 -3.00 4.79
C VAL A 18 7.95 -2.59 3.48
N THR A 19 6.71 -3.00 3.21
CA THR A 19 5.98 -2.65 1.99
C THR A 19 5.84 -1.15 1.81
N VAL A 20 5.36 -0.43 2.83
CA VAL A 20 5.13 1.02 2.77
C VAL A 20 6.45 1.78 2.57
N ASN A 21 7.49 1.46 3.35
CA ASN A 21 8.78 2.17 3.21
C ASN A 21 9.48 1.87 1.88
N LEU A 22 9.36 0.64 1.36
CA LEU A 22 9.89 0.31 0.04
C LEU A 22 9.16 1.10 -1.05
N ALA A 23 7.84 1.18 -0.98
CA ALA A 23 7.03 1.92 -1.94
C ALA A 23 7.36 3.42 -1.93
N LEU A 24 7.42 4.04 -0.74
CA LEU A 24 7.81 5.44 -0.59
C LEU A 24 9.23 5.71 -1.09
N THR A 25 10.18 4.81 -0.82
CA THR A 25 11.56 4.95 -1.31
C THR A 25 11.65 4.88 -2.84
N LEU A 26 10.89 3.97 -3.46
CA LEU A 26 10.81 3.87 -4.92
C LEU A 26 10.12 5.10 -5.52
N ALA A 27 9.01 5.56 -4.92
CA ALA A 27 8.34 6.79 -5.34
C ALA A 27 9.26 8.01 -5.24
N ALA A 28 10.01 8.15 -4.15
CA ALA A 28 11.00 9.22 -3.98
C ALA A 28 12.16 9.16 -5.00
N ARG A 29 12.41 8.00 -5.61
CA ARG A 29 13.37 7.83 -6.72
C ARG A 29 12.75 8.09 -8.10
N GLY A 30 11.50 8.53 -8.16
CA GLY A 30 10.80 8.88 -9.40
C GLY A 30 10.08 7.71 -10.08
N TYR A 31 9.91 6.56 -9.40
CA TYR A 31 9.13 5.46 -9.93
C TYR A 31 7.63 5.63 -9.63
N GLU A 32 6.78 5.23 -10.57
CA GLU A 32 5.35 5.09 -10.31
C GLU A 32 5.11 3.78 -9.55
N VAL A 33 4.55 3.88 -8.34
CA VAL A 33 4.40 2.74 -7.43
C VAL A 33 2.97 2.67 -6.91
N GLY A 34 2.38 1.48 -6.99
CA GLY A 34 1.12 1.16 -6.34
C GLY A 34 1.31 0.13 -5.22
N ILE A 35 0.53 0.23 -4.16
CA ILE A 35 0.42 -0.79 -3.12
C ILE A 35 -0.95 -1.46 -3.27
N ILE A 36 -0.95 -2.79 -3.24
CA ILE A 36 -2.17 -3.59 -3.10
C ILE A 36 -2.01 -4.37 -1.81
N ASP A 37 -2.84 -4.05 -0.83
CA ASP A 37 -2.91 -4.81 0.41
C ASP A 37 -3.88 -5.99 0.24
N ALA A 38 -3.41 -7.19 0.57
CA ALA A 38 -4.20 -8.42 0.52
C ALA A 38 -4.53 -8.94 1.93
N ASP A 39 -4.06 -8.25 2.98
CA ASP A 39 -4.36 -8.60 4.37
C ASP A 39 -5.71 -8.02 4.78
N ILE A 40 -6.63 -8.88 5.24
CA ILE A 40 -7.99 -8.48 5.64
C ILE A 40 -8.07 -8.07 7.12
N HIS A 41 -7.00 -8.27 7.89
CA HIS A 41 -7.03 -8.18 9.35
C HIS A 41 -6.82 -6.76 9.92
N GLY A 42 -6.55 -5.76 9.08
CA GLY A 42 -6.51 -4.36 9.52
C GLY A 42 -6.17 -3.38 8.39
N PRO A 43 -6.56 -2.10 8.52
CA PRO A 43 -6.20 -1.05 7.57
C PRO A 43 -4.74 -0.60 7.82
N ASP A 44 -3.79 -1.53 7.82
CA ASP A 44 -2.41 -1.24 8.22
C ASP A 44 -1.72 -0.29 7.22
N VAL A 45 -1.99 -0.44 5.91
CA VAL A 45 -1.44 0.44 4.88
C VAL A 45 -2.02 1.86 4.95
N PRO A 46 -3.35 2.09 4.89
CA PRO A 46 -3.91 3.44 5.01
C PRO A 46 -3.46 4.16 6.28
N LYS A 47 -3.38 3.43 7.40
CA LYS A 47 -2.90 3.95 8.68
C LYS A 47 -1.45 4.39 8.66
N MET A 48 -0.55 3.58 8.08
CA MET A 48 0.86 3.97 7.96
C MET A 48 1.08 5.17 7.05
N LEU A 49 0.15 5.42 6.12
CA LEU A 49 0.19 6.52 5.16
C LEU A 49 -0.57 7.77 5.63
N GLY A 50 -1.25 7.73 6.77
CA GLY A 50 -2.04 8.85 7.30
C GLY A 50 -3.27 9.19 6.46
N ILE A 51 -3.86 8.18 5.81
CA ILE A 51 -5.04 8.29 4.94
C ILE A 51 -6.14 7.32 5.41
N GLU A 52 -6.31 7.13 6.72
CA GLU A 52 -7.29 6.18 7.29
C GLU A 52 -8.73 6.43 6.85
N ASP A 53 -9.06 7.70 6.59
CA ASP A 53 -10.39 8.14 6.17
C ASP A 53 -10.61 8.06 4.65
N GLU A 54 -9.57 7.74 3.88
CA GLU A 54 -9.65 7.58 2.43
C GLU A 54 -10.04 6.16 2.04
N HIS A 55 -10.92 6.04 1.05
CA HIS A 55 -11.37 4.76 0.53
C HIS A 55 -11.31 4.74 -0.99
N PRO A 56 -10.85 3.63 -1.59
CA PRO A 56 -10.85 3.50 -3.02
C PRO A 56 -12.29 3.48 -3.55
N GLU A 57 -12.55 4.22 -4.62
CA GLU A 57 -13.85 4.15 -5.31
C GLU A 57 -13.99 2.79 -6.00
N VAL A 58 -15.10 2.11 -5.73
CA VAL A 58 -15.41 0.80 -6.32
C VAL A 58 -16.49 0.96 -7.37
N SER A 59 -16.18 0.50 -8.59
CA SER A 59 -17.11 0.40 -9.72
C SER A 59 -17.16 -1.04 -10.22
N VAL A 60 -18.14 -1.38 -11.06
CA VAL A 60 -18.30 -2.75 -11.56
C VAL A 60 -17.03 -3.20 -12.29
N GLY A 61 -16.32 -4.16 -11.70
CA GLY A 61 -15.08 -4.72 -12.26
C GLY A 61 -13.82 -3.86 -12.08
N ARG A 62 -13.88 -2.75 -11.33
CA ARG A 62 -12.72 -1.86 -11.16
C ARG A 62 -12.70 -1.18 -9.79
N ILE A 63 -11.52 -1.18 -9.17
CA ILE A 63 -11.21 -0.40 -7.97
C ILE A 63 -10.27 0.73 -8.41
N SER A 64 -10.66 1.99 -8.17
CA SER A 64 -9.82 3.15 -8.43
C SER A 64 -8.82 3.33 -7.28
N PRO A 65 -7.55 3.64 -7.58
CA PRO A 65 -6.56 3.84 -6.52
C PRO A 65 -6.84 5.12 -5.74
N VAL A 66 -6.50 5.09 -4.46
CA VAL A 66 -6.34 6.32 -3.66
C VAL A 66 -4.94 6.87 -3.96
N PHE A 67 -4.86 8.14 -4.33
CA PHE A 67 -3.59 8.81 -4.57
C PHE A 67 -3.06 9.39 -3.27
N ILE A 68 -1.80 9.09 -2.97
CA ILE A 68 -1.12 9.58 -1.77
C ILE A 68 -0.40 10.88 -2.14
N PRO A 69 -0.66 12.00 -1.44
CA PRO A 69 0.12 13.21 -1.63
C PRO A 69 1.55 12.97 -1.14
N MET A 70 2.52 13.05 -2.07
CA MET A 70 3.94 13.10 -1.73
C MET A 70 4.25 14.51 -1.23
N VAL A 71 4.52 14.65 0.07
CA VAL A 71 5.06 15.90 0.66
C VAL A 71 6.53 16.12 0.31
#